data_AF-A0A7S2TY77-F1
#
_entry.id   AF-A0A7S2TY77-F1
#
_cell.length_a   1.000
_cell.length_b   1.000
_cell.length_c   1.000
_cell.angle_alpha   90.00
_cell.angle_beta   90.00
_cell.angle_gamma   90.00
#
_symmetry.space_group_name_H-M   'P 1'
#
loop_
_entity.id
_entity.type
_entity.pdbx_description
1 polymer ?
#
loop_
_entity_poly.entity_id
_entity_poly.type
_entity_poly.pdbx_seq_one_letter_code
_entity_poly.pdbx_strand_id
1 'polypeptide(L)'
;MHIMGFSSLYFFKKNEQWKSYNLLRTGMLYYWLVCPVVILAITGSPSFVFFIYFEPAVAMTYFLAFINIGLHAYIDFDENGKHLWAVNSSAVIDGDDDYFGEDDHLAHHYSTNTYFKDLKTYRAKKMEDFKTMHASIFQKFSILEHSLFLLLKDWDKLAEHFVDVTGKLSKEEIISLLKARAVRKEMSYYEYEFKWLPALKKNHWMN
;
A
#
# COMPACT_ATOMS: atom_id res chain seq x y z
N MET A 1 0.84 11.12 -9.80
CA MET A 1 0.14 12.43 -9.81
C MET A 1 -1.01 12.56 -8.79
N HIS A 2 -1.50 11.47 -8.18
CA HIS A 2 -2.63 11.51 -7.24
C HIS A 2 -2.34 12.31 -5.95
N ILE A 3 -1.09 12.28 -5.47
CA ILE A 3 -0.63 13.02 -4.28
C ILE A 3 -0.51 14.53 -4.56
N MET A 4 -0.27 14.93 -5.81
CA MET A 4 -0.26 16.34 -6.20
C MET A 4 -1.67 16.93 -6.31
N GLY A 5 -2.72 16.11 -6.21
CA GLY A 5 -4.13 16.52 -6.21
C GLY A 5 -4.75 16.75 -7.60
N PHE A 6 -3.97 16.80 -8.68
CA PHE A 6 -4.49 17.08 -10.03
C PHE A 6 -5.51 16.03 -10.52
N SER A 7 -5.23 14.74 -10.33
CA SER A 7 -6.17 13.68 -10.74
C SER A 7 -7.45 13.71 -9.91
N SER A 8 -7.34 13.95 -8.60
CA SER A 8 -8.49 14.11 -7.70
C SER A 8 -9.33 15.33 -8.06
N LEU A 9 -8.71 16.46 -8.41
CA LEU A 9 -9.43 17.64 -8.90
C LEU A 9 -10.22 17.33 -10.17
N TYR A 10 -9.59 16.65 -11.14
CA TYR A 10 -10.27 16.24 -12.36
C TYR A 10 -11.45 15.30 -12.04
N PHE A 11 -11.23 14.31 -11.17
CA PHE A 11 -12.27 13.39 -10.72
C PHE A 11 -13.43 14.11 -10.04
N PHE A 12 -13.17 15.00 -9.07
CA PHE A 12 -14.24 15.73 -8.37
C PHE A 12 -15.00 16.67 -9.30
N LYS A 13 -14.30 17.32 -10.24
CA LYS A 13 -14.94 18.18 -11.25
C LYS A 13 -15.85 17.35 -12.17
N LYS A 14 -15.37 16.21 -12.66
CA LYS A 14 -16.13 15.34 -13.57
C LYS A 14 -17.36 14.71 -12.91
N ASN A 15 -17.28 14.43 -11.61
CA ASN A 15 -18.39 13.86 -10.83
C ASN A 15 -19.21 14.92 -10.08
N GLU A 16 -19.06 16.20 -10.42
CA GLU A 16 -19.83 17.32 -9.85
C GLU A 16 -19.74 17.44 -8.32
N GLN A 17 -18.66 16.92 -7.72
CA GLN A 17 -18.39 16.99 -6.28
C GLN A 17 -17.76 18.35 -5.92
N TRP A 18 -18.50 19.44 -6.15
CA TRP A 18 -17.99 20.81 -6.09
C TRP A 18 -17.44 21.21 -4.72
N LYS A 19 -18.00 20.70 -3.62
CA LYS A 19 -17.49 20.95 -2.27
C LYS A 19 -16.06 20.41 -2.12
N SER A 20 -15.85 19.14 -2.45
CA SER A 20 -14.54 18.48 -2.42
C SER A 20 -13.57 19.10 -3.42
N TYR A 21 -14.05 19.43 -4.61
CA TYR A 21 -13.27 20.13 -5.63
C TYR A 21 -12.73 21.48 -5.12
N ASN A 22 -13.60 22.33 -4.56
CA ASN A 22 -13.20 23.66 -4.09
C ASN A 22 -12.28 23.58 -2.86
N LEU A 23 -12.53 22.63 -1.95
CA LEU A 23 -11.65 22.39 -0.81
C LEU A 23 -10.24 21.98 -1.28
N LEU A 24 -10.15 20.97 -2.15
CA LEU A 24 -8.88 20.49 -2.69
C LEU A 24 -8.18 21.56 -3.53
N ARG A 25 -8.91 22.30 -4.37
CA ARG A 25 -8.35 23.37 -5.21
C ARG A 25 -7.70 24.44 -4.36
N THR A 26 -8.38 24.85 -3.29
CA THR A 26 -7.85 25.80 -2.33
C THR A 26 -6.60 25.23 -1.66
N GLY A 27 -6.66 24.01 -1.12
CA GLY A 27 -5.49 23.36 -0.50
C GLY A 27 -4.28 23.28 -1.44
N MET A 28 -4.51 22.92 -2.70
CA MET A 28 -3.47 22.88 -3.73
C MET A 28 -2.88 24.24 -4.05
N LEU A 29 -3.70 25.30 -4.12
CA LEU A 29 -3.21 26.67 -4.31
C LEU A 29 -2.30 27.08 -3.14
N TYR A 30 -2.72 26.78 -1.91
CA TYR A 30 -1.91 27.09 -0.74
C TYR A 30 -0.59 26.32 -0.74
N TYR A 31 -0.63 25.02 -0.97
CA TYR A 31 0.55 24.17 -0.99
C TYR A 31 1.49 24.55 -2.14
N TRP A 32 1.04 24.49 -3.40
CA TRP A 32 1.91 24.64 -4.56
C TRP A 32 2.34 26.08 -4.87
N LEU A 33 1.64 27.08 -4.36
CA LEU A 33 1.94 28.49 -4.66
C LEU A 33 2.20 29.31 -3.41
N VAL A 34 1.25 29.37 -2.47
CA VAL A 34 1.35 30.30 -1.33
C VAL A 34 2.53 29.94 -0.42
N CYS A 35 2.64 28.67 -0.01
CA CYS A 35 3.71 28.18 0.85
C CYS A 35 5.12 28.43 0.27
N PRO A 36 5.45 28.01 -0.98
CA PRO A 36 6.78 28.25 -1.52
C PRO A 36 7.08 29.74 -1.74
N VAL A 37 6.09 30.56 -2.09
CA VAL A 37 6.26 32.03 -2.19
C VAL A 37 6.57 32.65 -0.83
N VAL A 38 5.87 32.24 0.23
CA VAL A 38 6.14 32.72 1.60
C VAL A 38 7.51 32.28 2.07
N ILE A 39 7.89 31.01 1.86
CA ILE A 39 9.23 30.50 2.20
C ILE A 39 10.30 31.27 1.42
N LEU A 40 10.08 31.52 0.13
CA LEU A 40 10.99 32.32 -0.69
C LEU A 40 11.14 33.75 -0.16
N ALA A 41 10.04 34.39 0.23
CA ALA A 41 10.06 35.74 0.78
C ALA A 41 10.81 35.82 2.12
N ILE A 42 10.70 34.80 2.98
CA ILE A 42 11.38 34.74 4.28
C ILE A 42 12.87 34.43 4.10
N THR A 43 13.20 33.48 3.23
CA THR A 43 14.57 32.95 3.12
C THR A 43 15.41 33.66 2.06
N GLY A 44 14.78 34.33 1.09
CA GLY A 44 15.43 34.92 -0.07
C GLY A 44 16.13 33.92 -0.99
N SER A 45 15.95 32.61 -0.76
CA SER A 45 16.74 31.56 -1.38
C SER A 45 15.87 30.58 -2.18
N PRO A 46 15.89 30.67 -3.53
CA PRO A 46 15.24 29.69 -4.40
C PRO A 46 15.78 28.27 -4.16
N SER A 47 17.08 28.14 -3.88
CA SER A 47 17.70 26.84 -3.56
C SER A 47 17.11 26.24 -2.29
N PHE A 48 16.83 27.05 -1.27
CA PHE A 48 16.17 26.58 -0.05
C PHE A 48 14.77 26.04 -0.35
N VAL A 49 13.97 26.78 -1.13
CA VAL A 49 12.64 26.30 -1.56
C VAL A 49 12.75 24.98 -2.33
N PHE A 50 13.74 24.86 -3.22
CA PHE A 50 13.92 23.62 -3.97
C PHE A 50 14.27 22.44 -3.05
N PHE A 51 15.35 22.52 -2.28
CA PHE A 51 15.87 21.37 -1.51
C PHE A 51 15.07 21.02 -0.26
N ILE A 52 14.34 21.98 0.32
CA ILE A 52 13.60 21.73 1.58
C ILE A 52 12.11 21.50 1.32
N TYR A 53 11.55 22.09 0.26
CA TYR A 53 10.12 22.01 0.00
C TYR A 53 9.79 21.13 -1.20
N PHE A 54 10.37 21.43 -2.37
CA PHE A 54 9.98 20.77 -3.61
C PHE A 54 10.58 19.37 -3.74
N GLU A 55 11.89 19.23 -3.56
CA GLU A 55 12.61 17.98 -3.75
C GLU A 55 12.08 16.87 -2.81
N PRO A 56 11.90 17.09 -1.48
CA PRO A 56 11.39 16.04 -0.60
C PRO A 56 9.95 15.64 -0.94
N ALA A 57 9.11 16.60 -1.35
CA ALA A 57 7.73 16.31 -1.74
C ALA A 57 7.67 15.41 -2.99
N VAL A 58 8.53 15.66 -3.98
CA VAL A 58 8.62 14.84 -5.19
C VAL A 58 9.25 13.49 -4.86
N ALA A 59 10.39 13.46 -4.17
CA ALA A 59 11.10 12.24 -3.81
C ALA A 59 10.21 11.30 -2.99
N MET A 60 9.57 11.80 -1.94
CA MET A 60 8.65 11.00 -1.12
C MET A 60 7.41 10.56 -1.88
N THR A 61 6.88 11.37 -2.80
CA THR A 61 5.75 10.95 -3.65
C THR A 61 6.11 9.73 -4.50
N TYR A 62 7.30 9.72 -5.11
CA TYR A 62 7.75 8.58 -5.90
C TYR A 62 8.10 7.38 -5.02
N PHE A 63 8.79 7.60 -3.91
CA PHE A 63 9.12 6.56 -2.95
C PHE A 63 7.87 5.87 -2.42
N LEU A 64 6.88 6.62 -1.92
CA LEU A 64 5.60 6.08 -1.44
C LEU A 64 4.82 5.37 -2.55
N ALA A 65 4.79 5.92 -3.76
CA ALA A 65 4.15 5.25 -4.90
C ALA A 65 4.84 3.93 -5.26
N PHE A 66 6.17 3.89 -5.15
CA PHE A 66 6.96 2.70 -5.43
C PHE A 66 6.77 1.61 -4.37
N ILE A 67 6.90 1.95 -3.08
CA ILE A 67 6.73 0.97 -2.00
C ILE A 67 5.29 0.44 -1.92
N ASN A 68 4.30 1.25 -2.30
CA ASN A 68 2.91 0.82 -2.39
C ASN A 68 2.70 -0.36 -3.35
N ILE A 69 3.59 -0.54 -4.33
CA ILE A 69 3.57 -1.71 -5.21
C ILE A 69 3.85 -2.98 -4.40
N GLY A 70 4.91 -3.01 -3.59
CA GLY A 70 5.23 -4.16 -2.72
C GLY A 70 4.19 -4.40 -1.63
N LEU A 71 3.68 -3.31 -1.04
CA LEU A 71 2.65 -3.36 0.00
C LEU A 71 1.32 -3.97 -0.49
N HIS A 72 0.93 -3.74 -1.74
CA HIS A 72 -0.36 -4.17 -2.31
C HIS A 72 -0.23 -5.07 -3.55
N ALA A 73 0.89 -5.78 -3.65
CA ALA A 73 1.25 -6.57 -4.82
C ALA A 73 0.35 -7.79 -5.04
N TYR A 74 -0.07 -8.41 -3.94
CA TYR A 74 -0.60 -9.77 -3.94
C TYR A 74 -2.11 -9.71 -3.75
N ILE A 75 -2.85 -10.50 -4.54
CA ILE A 75 -4.30 -10.63 -4.41
C ILE A 75 -4.66 -12.09 -4.52
N ASP A 76 -5.52 -12.56 -3.61
CA ASP A 76 -6.04 -13.93 -3.65
C ASP A 76 -7.48 -14.00 -3.15
N PHE A 77 -8.16 -15.09 -3.49
CA PHE A 77 -9.58 -15.31 -3.22
C PHE A 77 -9.83 -16.72 -2.70
N ASP A 78 -10.83 -16.87 -1.82
CA ASP A 78 -11.34 -18.18 -1.42
C ASP A 78 -12.18 -18.83 -2.52
N GLU A 79 -12.66 -20.05 -2.28
CA GLU A 79 -13.51 -20.81 -3.20
C GLU A 79 -14.83 -20.12 -3.56
N ASN A 80 -15.28 -19.16 -2.74
CA ASN A 80 -16.49 -18.39 -2.95
C ASN A 80 -16.21 -17.04 -3.65
N GLY A 81 -14.95 -16.78 -4.03
CA GLY A 81 -14.52 -15.54 -4.66
C GLY A 81 -14.41 -14.35 -3.70
N LYS A 82 -14.32 -14.59 -2.38
CA LYS A 82 -14.11 -13.54 -1.38
C LYS A 82 -12.61 -13.31 -1.19
N HIS A 83 -12.20 -12.04 -1.04
CA HIS A 83 -10.81 -11.69 -0.81
C HIS A 83 -10.23 -12.31 0.48
N LEU A 84 -9.03 -12.85 0.35
CA LEU A 84 -8.20 -13.23 1.49
C LEU A 84 -7.50 -11.98 2.02
N TRP A 85 -8.06 -11.39 3.09
CA TRP A 85 -7.61 -10.11 3.63
C TRP A 85 -6.13 -10.12 4.04
N ALA A 86 -5.61 -11.27 4.48
CA ALA A 86 -4.22 -11.44 4.90
C ALA A 86 -3.22 -11.52 3.74
N VAL A 87 -3.71 -11.51 2.50
CA VAL A 87 -2.89 -11.58 1.28
C VAL A 87 -2.79 -10.23 0.58
N ASN A 88 -3.88 -9.44 0.62
CA ASN A 88 -4.03 -8.15 -0.08
C ASN A 88 -3.12 -7.03 0.42
N SER A 89 -2.41 -7.28 1.53
CA SER A 89 -1.39 -6.41 2.08
C SER A 89 -0.21 -7.24 2.52
N SER A 90 0.98 -6.70 2.36
CA SER A 90 2.22 -7.35 2.79
C SER A 90 2.64 -6.90 4.19
N ALA A 91 3.40 -7.74 4.87
CA ALA A 91 4.17 -7.36 6.05
C ALA A 91 5.62 -7.79 5.86
N VAL A 92 6.56 -6.93 6.23
CA VAL A 92 7.97 -7.27 6.35
C VAL A 92 8.31 -7.29 7.84
N ILE A 93 8.95 -8.35 8.30
CA ILE A 93 9.26 -8.55 9.71
C ILE A 93 10.76 -8.73 9.89
N ASP A 94 11.29 -8.27 11.02
CA ASP A 94 12.73 -8.34 11.30
C ASP A 94 13.58 -7.73 10.15
N GLY A 95 13.06 -6.65 9.53
CA GLY A 95 13.77 -5.82 8.56
C GLY A 95 14.74 -4.85 9.25
N ASP A 96 15.70 -4.33 8.49
CA ASP A 96 16.77 -3.49 9.02
C ASP A 96 16.36 -2.01 9.21
N ASP A 97 15.21 -1.58 8.67
CA ASP A 97 14.76 -0.19 8.61
C ASP A 97 13.37 0.09 9.23
N ASP A 98 12.80 -0.85 9.99
CA ASP A 98 11.48 -0.69 10.62
C ASP A 98 11.52 0.05 11.98
N TYR A 99 11.56 1.38 11.95
CA TYR A 99 11.58 2.21 13.17
C TYR A 99 10.19 2.52 13.76
N PHE A 100 9.15 2.52 12.92
CA PHE A 100 7.79 2.95 13.30
C PHE A 100 6.72 1.87 13.07
N GLY A 101 7.11 0.64 12.75
CA GLY A 101 6.19 -0.46 12.51
C GLY A 101 5.47 -0.39 11.16
N GLU A 102 5.97 0.43 10.23
CA GLU A 102 5.34 0.67 8.92
C GLU A 102 5.53 -0.54 7.97
N ASP A 103 6.56 -1.35 8.23
CA ASP A 103 6.83 -2.57 7.47
C ASP A 103 5.75 -3.63 7.71
N ASP A 104 5.08 -3.63 8.86
CA ASP A 104 3.87 -4.43 9.11
C ASP A 104 2.62 -3.71 8.60
N HIS A 105 2.61 -3.32 7.32
CA HIS A 105 1.47 -2.63 6.71
C HIS A 105 0.18 -3.43 6.79
N LEU A 106 0.29 -4.76 6.82
CA LEU A 106 -0.82 -5.67 7.06
C LEU A 106 -1.60 -5.32 8.34
N ALA A 107 -0.94 -4.79 9.37
CA ALA A 107 -1.60 -4.34 10.59
C ALA A 107 -2.65 -3.25 10.36
N HIS A 108 -2.45 -2.36 9.38
CA HIS A 108 -3.47 -1.37 9.03
C HIS A 108 -4.74 -2.00 8.43
N HIS A 109 -4.68 -3.24 7.95
CA HIS A 109 -5.83 -3.93 7.38
C HIS A 109 -6.63 -4.74 8.42
N TYR A 110 -6.01 -5.20 9.50
CA TYR A 110 -6.70 -5.98 10.54
C TYR A 110 -6.84 -5.27 11.88
N SER A 111 -6.09 -4.18 12.10
CA SER A 111 -6.11 -3.41 13.35
C SER A 111 -5.58 -1.99 13.15
N THR A 112 -6.40 -1.13 12.54
CA THR A 112 -6.07 0.28 12.20
C THR A 112 -5.63 1.14 13.40
N ASN A 113 -5.93 0.70 14.63
CA ASN A 113 -5.65 1.44 15.86
C ASN A 113 -4.52 0.81 16.69
N THR A 114 -3.77 -0.14 16.13
CA THR A 114 -2.62 -0.74 16.82
C THR A 114 -1.45 0.22 16.83
N TYR A 115 -0.90 0.49 18.01
CA TYR A 115 0.35 1.22 18.15
C TYR A 115 1.53 0.31 17.78
N PHE A 116 2.59 0.86 17.17
CA PHE A 116 3.67 0.06 16.58
C PHE A 116 4.34 -0.91 17.55
N LYS A 117 4.46 -0.53 18.84
CA LYS A 117 5.04 -1.40 19.88
C LYS A 117 4.20 -2.65 20.18
N ASP A 118 2.91 -2.61 19.84
CA ASP A 118 1.96 -3.69 20.09
C ASP A 118 1.77 -4.60 18.86
N LEU A 119 2.41 -4.30 17.72
CA LEU A 119 2.25 -5.03 16.46
C LEU A 119 2.49 -6.53 16.64
N LYS A 120 3.59 -6.91 17.28
CA LYS A 120 3.92 -8.33 17.54
C LYS A 120 2.83 -9.05 18.32
N THR A 121 2.27 -8.40 19.34
CA THR A 121 1.17 -8.95 20.16
C THR A 121 -0.09 -9.15 19.33
N TYR A 122 -0.44 -8.20 18.47
CA TYR A 122 -1.62 -8.31 17.61
C TYR A 122 -1.43 -9.33 16.48
N ARG A 123 -0.23 -9.38 15.89
CA ARG A 123 0.14 -10.38 14.87
C ARG A 123 0.00 -11.80 15.41
N ALA A 124 0.43 -12.03 16.65
CA ALA A 124 0.28 -13.33 17.30
C ALA A 124 -1.19 -13.78 17.42
N LYS A 125 -2.14 -12.85 17.62
CA LYS A 125 -3.58 -13.15 17.68
C LYS A 125 -4.16 -13.56 16.32
N LYS A 126 -3.46 -13.27 15.22
CA LYS A 126 -3.89 -13.53 13.84
C LYS A 126 -3.13 -14.68 13.18
N MET A 127 -2.26 -15.36 13.93
CA MET A 127 -1.38 -16.39 13.38
C MET A 127 -2.12 -17.54 12.71
N GLU A 128 -3.30 -17.92 13.22
CA GLU A 128 -4.11 -18.99 12.61
C GLU A 128 -4.72 -18.57 11.26
N ASP A 129 -5.20 -17.32 11.18
CA ASP A 129 -5.66 -16.74 9.91
C ASP A 129 -4.50 -16.69 8.90
N PHE A 130 -3.30 -16.32 9.36
CA PHE A 130 -2.11 -16.23 8.52
C PHE A 130 -1.65 -17.59 7.98
N LYS A 131 -1.75 -18.65 8.79
CA LYS A 131 -1.50 -20.02 8.32
C LYS A 131 -2.52 -20.44 7.27
N THR A 132 -3.81 -20.21 7.56
CA THR A 132 -4.91 -20.65 6.69
C THR A 132 -4.86 -19.97 5.33
N MET A 133 -4.53 -18.67 5.29
CA MET A 133 -4.54 -17.87 4.07
C MET A 133 -3.17 -17.79 3.37
N HIS A 134 -2.12 -18.37 3.96
CA HIS A 134 -0.72 -18.13 3.59
C HIS A 134 -0.45 -16.63 3.43
N ALA A 135 -0.55 -15.89 4.54
CA ALA A 135 -0.43 -14.42 4.54
C ALA A 135 0.84 -13.92 3.83
N SER A 136 0.77 -12.73 3.23
CA SER A 136 1.88 -12.10 2.51
C SER A 136 2.94 -11.54 3.45
N ILE A 137 3.60 -12.42 4.21
CA ILE A 137 4.61 -12.06 5.21
C ILE A 137 6.00 -12.38 4.66
N PHE A 138 6.91 -11.43 4.78
CA PHE A 138 8.30 -11.55 4.38
C PHE A 138 9.22 -11.14 5.53
N GLN A 139 10.50 -11.48 5.47
CA GLN A 139 11.46 -11.19 6.54
C GLN A 139 12.85 -10.77 6.05
N LYS A 140 13.61 -10.05 6.89
CA LYS A 140 15.07 -9.80 6.73
C LYS A 140 15.49 -9.05 5.46
N PHE A 141 14.70 -8.04 5.09
CA PHE A 141 14.99 -7.03 4.06
C PHE A 141 14.05 -5.84 4.27
N SER A 142 14.23 -4.76 3.51
CA SER A 142 13.37 -3.56 3.57
C SER A 142 12.15 -3.66 2.66
N ILE A 143 11.12 -2.85 2.94
CA ILE A 143 9.97 -2.71 2.03
C ILE A 143 10.36 -2.17 0.64
N LEU A 144 11.45 -1.39 0.58
CA LEU A 144 12.01 -0.91 -0.67
C LEU A 144 12.55 -2.07 -1.52
N GLU A 145 13.35 -2.95 -0.91
CA GLU A 145 13.88 -4.16 -1.57
C GLU A 145 12.75 -5.10 -2.00
N HIS A 146 11.73 -5.27 -1.15
CA HIS A 146 10.54 -6.04 -1.50
C HIS A 146 9.88 -5.54 -2.79
N SER A 147 9.67 -4.22 -2.87
CA SER A 147 9.07 -3.57 -4.04
C SER A 147 9.97 -3.66 -5.27
N LEU A 148 11.29 -3.59 -5.08
CA LEU A 148 12.28 -3.74 -6.14
C LEU A 148 12.31 -5.16 -6.72
N PHE A 149 12.40 -6.19 -5.87
CA PHE A 149 12.38 -7.58 -6.32
C PHE A 149 11.08 -7.91 -7.04
N LEU A 150 9.95 -7.40 -6.55
CA LEU A 150 8.67 -7.55 -7.23
C LEU A 150 8.65 -6.87 -8.60
N LEU A 151 9.10 -5.62 -8.70
CA LEU A 151 9.15 -4.90 -9.99
C LEU A 151 10.04 -5.63 -11.01
N LEU A 152 11.18 -6.13 -10.54
CA LEU A 152 12.14 -6.90 -11.35
C LEU A 152 11.70 -8.35 -11.58
N LYS A 153 10.61 -8.80 -10.95
CA LYS A 153 10.11 -10.18 -10.98
C LYS A 153 11.16 -11.19 -10.50
N ASP A 154 11.96 -10.82 -9.51
CA ASP A 154 12.94 -11.69 -8.85
C ASP A 154 12.23 -12.58 -7.83
N TRP A 155 11.50 -13.58 -8.34
CA TRP A 155 10.71 -14.49 -7.53
C TRP A 155 11.55 -15.36 -6.61
N ASP A 156 12.79 -15.65 -7.00
CA ASP A 156 13.73 -16.42 -6.19
C ASP A 156 14.08 -15.67 -4.92
N LYS A 157 14.42 -14.38 -5.03
CA LYS A 157 14.65 -13.50 -3.87
C LYS A 157 13.39 -13.36 -3.03
N LEU A 158 12.24 -13.09 -3.63
CA LEU A 158 10.99 -12.98 -2.89
C LEU A 158 10.66 -14.25 -2.10
N ALA A 159 10.89 -15.43 -2.69
CA ALA A 159 10.63 -16.71 -2.03
C ALA A 159 11.62 -17.03 -0.91
N GLU A 160 12.88 -16.59 -1.02
CA GLU A 160 13.88 -16.70 0.05
C GLU A 160 13.48 -15.92 1.31
N HIS A 161 12.82 -14.78 1.12
CA HIS A 161 12.37 -13.90 2.19
C HIS A 161 10.93 -14.18 2.64
N PHE A 162 10.16 -15.01 1.92
CA PHE A 162 8.78 -15.33 2.28
C PHE A 162 8.70 -16.18 3.56
N VAL A 163 7.80 -15.82 4.46
CA VAL A 163 7.57 -16.54 5.71
C VAL A 163 6.36 -17.46 5.54
N ASP A 164 6.62 -18.73 5.17
CA ASP A 164 5.58 -19.75 5.23
C ASP A 164 5.32 -20.15 6.70
N VAL A 165 4.30 -19.55 7.28
CA VAL A 165 3.86 -19.82 8.66
C VAL A 165 3.43 -21.29 8.85
N THR A 166 3.05 -21.99 7.78
CA THR A 166 2.70 -23.41 7.86
C THR A 166 3.92 -24.32 7.92
N GLY A 167 5.07 -23.87 7.40
CA GLY A 167 6.32 -24.64 7.28
C GLY A 167 6.23 -25.83 6.34
N LYS A 168 5.31 -25.81 5.38
CA LYS A 168 5.00 -26.94 4.49
C LYS A 168 5.36 -26.68 3.03
N LEU A 169 5.43 -25.42 2.61
CA LEU A 169 5.67 -25.06 1.23
C LEU A 169 7.16 -25.13 0.90
N SER A 170 7.47 -25.78 -0.21
CA SER A 170 8.78 -25.69 -0.87
C SER A 170 9.00 -24.31 -1.49
N LYS A 171 10.25 -23.98 -1.82
CA LYS A 171 10.59 -22.72 -2.50
C LYS A 171 9.85 -22.60 -3.83
N GLU A 172 9.72 -23.70 -4.58
CA GLU A 172 9.04 -23.75 -5.87
C GLU A 172 7.53 -23.50 -5.75
N GLU A 173 6.91 -24.03 -4.69
CA GLU A 173 5.50 -23.76 -4.37
C GLU A 173 5.29 -22.30 -3.96
N ILE A 174 6.20 -21.73 -3.16
CA ILE A 174 6.16 -20.30 -2.80
C ILE A 174 6.30 -19.42 -4.05
N ILE A 175 7.25 -19.70 -4.93
CA ILE A 175 7.41 -18.96 -6.20
C ILE A 175 6.12 -19.02 -7.02
N SER A 176 5.51 -20.20 -7.11
CA SER A 176 4.26 -20.41 -7.85
C SER A 176 3.11 -19.62 -7.23
N LEU A 177 2.99 -19.64 -5.90
CA LEU A 177 2.02 -18.89 -5.12
C LEU A 177 2.16 -17.37 -5.36
N LEU A 178 3.37 -16.83 -5.22
CA LEU A 178 3.66 -15.41 -5.40
C LEU A 178 3.34 -14.95 -6.83
N LYS A 179 3.74 -15.73 -7.84
CA LYS A 179 3.44 -15.45 -9.26
C LYS A 179 1.94 -15.42 -9.53
N ALA A 180 1.18 -16.36 -8.94
CA ALA A 180 -0.27 -16.42 -9.13
C ALA A 180 -0.98 -15.20 -8.52
N ARG A 181 -0.48 -14.71 -7.38
CA ARG A 181 -1.06 -13.58 -6.63
C ARG A 181 -0.65 -12.21 -7.16
N ALA A 182 0.58 -12.09 -7.69
CA ALA A 182 1.15 -10.84 -8.19
C ALA A 182 0.79 -10.55 -9.66
N VAL A 183 -0.42 -10.92 -10.08
CA VAL A 183 -0.91 -10.66 -11.45
C VAL A 183 -1.80 -9.43 -11.45
N ARG A 184 -1.42 -8.43 -12.25
CA ARG A 184 -2.27 -7.27 -12.51
C ARG A 184 -3.55 -7.74 -13.23
N LYS A 185 -4.70 -7.55 -12.57
CA LYS A 185 -6.01 -7.72 -13.18
C LYS A 185 -6.51 -6.35 -13.60
N GLU A 186 -6.35 -5.99 -14.88
CA GLU A 186 -7.01 -4.81 -15.42
C GLU A 186 -8.52 -5.05 -15.44
N MET A 187 -9.26 -4.17 -14.78
CA MET A 187 -10.72 -4.17 -14.84
C MET A 187 -11.23 -2.74 -14.70
N SER A 188 -12.36 -2.46 -15.33
CA SER A 188 -13.05 -1.19 -15.15
C SER A 188 -13.60 -1.06 -13.73
N TYR A 189 -13.82 0.17 -13.26
CA TYR A 189 -14.51 0.41 -11.99
C TYR A 189 -15.88 -0.28 -11.96
N TYR A 190 -16.60 -0.29 -13.08
CA TYR A 190 -17.88 -1.00 -13.18
C TYR A 190 -17.73 -2.51 -12.99
N GLU A 191 -16.72 -3.13 -13.61
CA GLU A 191 -16.44 -4.55 -13.39
C GLU A 191 -16.04 -4.82 -11.94
N TYR A 192 -15.18 -3.99 -11.36
CA TYR A 192 -14.83 -4.11 -9.95
C TYR A 192 -16.05 -3.98 -9.03
N GLU A 193 -16.84 -2.91 -9.16
CA GLU A 193 -17.96 -2.60 -8.28
C GLU A 193 -19.18 -3.51 -8.47
N PHE A 194 -19.50 -3.90 -9.70
CA PHE A 194 -20.76 -4.58 -10.04
C PHE A 194 -20.60 -6.03 -10.49
N LYS A 195 -19.37 -6.51 -10.69
CA LYS A 195 -19.12 -7.93 -10.98
C LYS A 195 -18.38 -8.63 -9.84
N TRP A 196 -17.42 -7.95 -9.22
CA TRP A 196 -16.60 -8.52 -8.14
C TRP A 196 -17.09 -8.12 -6.73
N LEU A 197 -17.45 -6.85 -6.51
CA LEU A 197 -17.95 -6.34 -5.23
C LEU A 197 -19.41 -6.71 -4.82
N PRO A 198 -20.38 -7.07 -5.70
CA PRO A 198 -21.71 -7.45 -5.21
C PRO A 198 -21.68 -8.72 -4.36
N ALA A 199 -20.71 -9.61 -4.60
CA ALA A 199 -20.41 -10.75 -3.73
C ALA A 199 -19.95 -10.31 -2.33
N LEU A 200 -19.31 -9.13 -2.22
CA LEU A 200 -18.86 -8.53 -0.95
C LEU A 200 -19.99 -7.77 -0.23
N LYS A 201 -20.86 -7.04 -0.95
CA LYS A 201 -21.99 -6.32 -0.36
C LYS A 201 -23.04 -7.25 0.27
N LYS A 202 -23.24 -8.46 -0.27
CA LYS A 202 -24.21 -9.43 0.28
C LYS A 202 -23.86 -9.93 1.69
N ASN A 203 -22.61 -9.80 2.15
CA ASN A 203 -22.11 -10.45 3.36
C ASN A 203 -21.64 -9.50 4.48
N HIS A 204 -21.79 -8.16 4.35
CA HIS A 204 -21.24 -7.21 5.33
C HIS A 204 -22.22 -6.16 5.88
N TRP A 205 -23.51 -6.21 5.52
CA TRP A 205 -24.52 -5.28 6.05
C TRP A 205 -25.81 -5.96 6.53
N MET A 206 -25.77 -7.27 6.78
CA MET A 206 -26.86 -8.00 7.44
C MET A 206 -26.30 -8.71 8.68
N ASN A 207 -25.90 -7.92 9.67
CA ASN A 207 -25.88 -8.22 11.11
C ASN A 207 -25.75 -6.91 11.87
#